data_AF-A0A1C5V4K4-F1
#
_entry.id   AF-A0A1C5V4K4-F1
#
_cell.length_a   1.000
_cell.length_b   1.000
_cell.length_c   1.000
_cell.angle_alpha   90.00
_cell.angle_beta   90.00
_cell.angle_gamma   90.00
#
_symmetry.space_group_name_H-M   'P 1'
#
loop_
_entity.id
_entity.type
_entity.pdbx_description
1 polymer ?
#
loop_
_entity_poly.entity_id
_entity_poly.type
_entity_poly.pdbx_seq_one_letter_code
_entity_poly.pdbx_strand_id
1 'polypeptide(L)'
;MENQGILYDGYPSILEIKEANNWPSEERFRRGPVAISECVQQIPCNPCEKSCPVHAIHVGAPITNTPRIDLDLCVGCGNCVASCPGLAIFVVDKTYSEQEATVMFPFEYLPQPAVGDEIQALNRAGEFVCTGRVVRIVNKKKNDHTAVITIAIPKEHADQVRTMQREGAAEVKEPWENAKGNDKIPDEMIVCRCEEVTAGEIRRAIREHGARTVTEVKRRVRSGMGLCQGRTCSKLTMKILAEETGRMPGEISPATSRPPVRPVTFGELARGGTKDE
;
A
#
# COMPACT_ATOMS: atom_id res chain seq x y z
N MET A 1 -14.70 -4.05 19.06
CA MET A 1 -13.29 -4.08 18.63
C MET A 1 -13.15 -2.99 17.60
N GLU A 2 -12.28 -2.02 17.83
CA GLU A 2 -12.04 -0.96 16.84
C GLU A 2 -11.57 -1.61 15.53
N ASN A 3 -12.23 -1.24 14.44
CA ASN A 3 -11.88 -1.70 13.11
C ASN A 3 -10.52 -1.08 12.74
N GLN A 4 -9.43 -1.83 12.92
CA GLN A 4 -8.06 -1.42 12.57
C GLN A 4 -7.49 -2.32 11.46
N GLY A 5 -6.56 -1.79 10.67
CA GLY A 5 -5.84 -2.52 9.62
C GLY A 5 -6.00 -1.96 8.22
N ILE A 6 -5.49 -2.67 7.21
CA ILE A 6 -5.38 -2.13 5.83
C ILE A 6 -6.70 -1.59 5.29
N LEU A 7 -7.81 -2.29 5.55
CA LEU A 7 -9.12 -1.91 5.03
C LEU A 7 -9.67 -0.61 5.64
N TYR A 8 -9.23 -0.26 6.85
CA TYR A 8 -9.77 0.85 7.62
C TYR A 8 -8.78 2.00 7.73
N ASP A 9 -7.51 1.72 8.03
CA ASP A 9 -6.49 2.75 8.26
C ASP A 9 -5.60 2.98 7.04
N GLY A 10 -5.68 2.12 6.02
CA GLY A 10 -4.83 2.18 4.83
C GLY A 10 -3.41 1.63 5.03
N TYR A 11 -3.07 1.16 6.24
CA TYR A 11 -1.80 0.49 6.56
C TYR A 11 -2.05 -0.74 7.44
N PRO A 12 -1.14 -1.74 7.43
CA PRO A 12 -1.38 -2.98 8.16
C PRO A 12 -1.28 -2.82 9.67
N SER A 13 -2.24 -3.38 10.38
CA SER A 13 -2.20 -3.47 11.84
C SER A 13 -1.17 -4.53 12.28
N ILE A 14 -0.70 -4.43 13.52
CA ILE A 14 0.22 -5.43 14.08
C ILE A 14 -0.41 -6.84 14.14
N LEU A 15 -1.73 -6.92 14.27
CA LEU A 15 -2.47 -8.19 14.25
C LEU A 15 -2.44 -8.81 12.86
N GLU A 16 -2.79 -8.05 11.82
CA GLU A 16 -2.72 -8.51 10.42
C GLU A 16 -1.29 -8.98 10.07
N ILE A 17 -0.27 -8.24 10.51
CA ILE A 17 1.13 -8.62 10.29
C ILE A 17 1.47 -9.94 10.95
N LYS A 18 1.08 -10.14 12.22
CA LYS A 18 1.35 -11.36 12.99
C LYS A 18 0.58 -12.58 12.48
N GLU A 19 -0.61 -12.39 11.93
CA GLU A 19 -1.39 -13.46 11.31
C GLU A 19 -0.80 -13.84 9.94
N ALA A 20 -0.49 -12.83 9.11
CA ALA A 20 0.04 -13.02 7.77
C ALA A 20 1.49 -13.53 7.76
N ASN A 21 2.30 -13.14 8.74
CA ASN A 21 3.74 -13.40 8.79
C ASN A 21 4.15 -13.95 10.16
N ASN A 22 5.20 -14.75 10.22
CA ASN A 22 5.67 -15.32 11.49
C ASN A 22 6.58 -14.32 12.22
N TRP A 23 5.95 -13.40 12.94
CA TRP A 23 6.63 -12.36 13.71
C TRP A 23 7.61 -12.95 14.75
N PRO A 24 8.84 -12.41 14.89
CA PRO A 24 9.81 -12.92 15.86
C PRO A 24 9.38 -12.75 17.31
N SER A 25 9.71 -13.73 18.15
CA SER A 25 9.56 -13.62 19.61
C SER A 25 10.63 -12.69 20.21
N GLU A 26 10.38 -12.19 21.42
CA GLU A 26 11.39 -11.40 22.16
C GLU A 26 12.68 -12.19 22.43
N GLU A 27 12.58 -13.50 22.63
CA GLU A 27 13.75 -14.37 22.73
C GLU A 27 14.55 -14.38 21.42
N ARG A 28 13.87 -14.42 20.26
CA ARG A 28 14.55 -14.36 18.97
C ARG A 28 15.24 -13.02 18.76
N PHE A 29 14.62 -11.90 19.13
CA PHE A 29 15.26 -10.59 19.00
C PHE A 29 16.55 -10.45 19.82
N ARG A 30 16.71 -11.22 20.91
CA ARG A 30 17.94 -11.23 21.72
C ARG A 30 19.11 -11.99 21.08
N ARG A 31 18.87 -12.77 20.02
CA ARG A 31 19.92 -13.53 19.32
C ARG A 31 20.67 -12.71 18.26
N GLY A 32 20.24 -11.47 18.02
CA GLY A 32 20.83 -10.57 17.02
C GLY A 32 19.86 -10.23 15.89
N PRO A 33 20.36 -9.62 14.81
CA PRO A 33 19.55 -9.05 13.75
C PRO A 33 18.67 -10.11 13.08
N VAL A 34 17.41 -9.74 12.80
CA VAL A 34 16.44 -10.62 12.14
C VAL A 34 15.59 -9.82 11.17
N ALA A 35 15.31 -10.42 10.01
CA ALA A 35 14.38 -9.83 9.06
C ALA A 35 12.94 -10.02 9.54
N ILE A 36 12.10 -9.02 9.35
CA ILE A 36 10.66 -9.07 9.57
C ILE A 36 9.95 -8.71 8.27
N SER A 37 8.81 -9.34 8.00
CA SER A 37 7.94 -8.99 6.88
C SER A 37 6.62 -8.44 7.37
N GLU A 38 6.18 -7.36 6.73
CA GLU A 38 4.86 -6.74 6.92
C GLU A 38 4.00 -6.89 5.64
N CYS A 39 4.33 -7.85 4.78
CA CYS A 39 3.54 -8.17 3.60
C CYS A 39 2.30 -8.95 4.04
N VAL A 40 1.11 -8.35 3.96
CA VAL A 40 -0.15 -8.98 4.40
C VAL A 40 -1.10 -9.32 3.23
N GLN A 41 -0.72 -8.97 2.00
CA GLN A 41 -1.55 -9.17 0.81
C GLN A 41 -1.06 -10.37 -0.01
N GLN A 42 -2.01 -11.15 -0.51
CA GLN A 42 -1.73 -12.34 -1.33
C GLN A 42 -1.50 -11.98 -2.80
N ILE A 43 -0.38 -11.31 -3.09
CA ILE A 43 0.02 -10.89 -4.44
C ILE A 43 1.04 -11.87 -5.04
N PRO A 44 1.04 -12.13 -6.36
CA PRO A 44 1.97 -13.09 -6.97
C PRO A 44 3.41 -12.55 -7.00
N CYS A 45 4.15 -12.69 -5.89
CA CYS A 45 5.43 -12.03 -5.65
C CYS A 45 6.37 -12.89 -4.80
N ASN A 46 7.62 -13.11 -5.25
CA ASN A 46 8.66 -13.80 -4.48
C ASN A 46 10.13 -13.28 -4.59
N PRO A 47 10.43 -12.00 -4.93
CA PRO A 47 11.81 -11.50 -4.91
C PRO A 47 12.54 -11.69 -3.57
N CYS A 48 11.83 -11.56 -2.44
CA CYS A 48 12.42 -11.73 -1.11
C CYS A 48 12.96 -13.15 -0.88
N GLU A 49 12.20 -14.19 -1.27
CA GLU A 49 12.62 -15.59 -1.26
C GLU A 49 13.86 -15.79 -2.14
N LYS A 50 13.82 -15.30 -3.39
CA LYS A 50 14.94 -15.44 -4.34
C LYS A 50 16.22 -14.72 -3.91
N SER A 51 16.09 -13.60 -3.22
CA SER A 51 17.22 -12.78 -2.76
C SER A 51 17.94 -13.34 -1.52
N CYS A 52 17.29 -14.26 -0.80
CA CYS A 52 17.76 -14.71 0.51
C CYS A 52 18.92 -15.71 0.36
N PRO A 53 20.15 -15.35 0.75
CA PRO A 53 21.33 -16.19 0.52
C PRO A 53 21.37 -17.44 1.41
N VAL A 54 20.64 -17.42 2.52
CA VAL A 54 20.52 -18.52 3.49
C VAL A 54 19.18 -19.25 3.37
N HIS A 55 18.39 -18.93 2.33
CA HIS A 55 17.09 -19.53 2.06
C HIS A 55 16.10 -19.51 3.24
N ALA A 56 16.19 -18.49 4.10
CA ALA A 56 15.32 -18.34 5.26
C ALA A 56 13.91 -17.80 4.92
N ILE A 57 13.63 -17.33 3.69
CA ILE A 57 12.33 -16.75 3.34
C ILE A 57 11.59 -17.70 2.41
N HIS A 58 10.34 -18.02 2.73
CA HIS A 58 9.50 -18.94 1.97
C HIS A 58 8.13 -18.30 1.67
N VAL A 59 7.88 -18.04 0.39
CA VAL A 59 6.56 -17.77 -0.18
C VAL A 59 5.94 -19.10 -0.64
N GLY A 60 6.74 -19.95 -1.30
CA GLY A 60 6.31 -21.27 -1.73
C GLY A 60 5.23 -21.26 -2.82
N ALA A 61 4.37 -22.28 -2.82
CA ALA A 61 3.29 -22.45 -3.78
C ALA A 61 1.91 -22.42 -3.07
N PRO A 62 0.93 -21.65 -3.59
CA PRO A 62 1.04 -20.75 -4.72
C PRO A 62 1.93 -19.53 -4.41
N ILE A 63 2.49 -18.91 -5.46
CA ILE A 63 3.36 -17.70 -5.34
C ILE A 63 2.64 -16.48 -4.75
N THR A 64 1.33 -16.60 -4.48
CA THR A 64 0.50 -15.57 -3.85
C THR A 64 0.52 -15.64 -2.33
N ASN A 65 1.18 -16.62 -1.71
CA ASN A 65 1.27 -16.68 -0.25
C ASN A 65 2.06 -15.47 0.30
N THR A 66 1.79 -15.10 1.55
CA THR A 66 2.62 -14.14 2.27
C THR A 66 3.93 -14.80 2.74
N PRO A 67 5.07 -14.08 2.73
CA PRO A 67 6.37 -14.65 3.04
C PRO A 67 6.49 -15.06 4.51
N ARG A 68 6.89 -16.31 4.77
CA ARG A 68 7.29 -16.81 6.09
C ARG A 68 8.80 -16.85 6.20
N ILE A 69 9.37 -16.31 7.28
CA ILE A 69 10.81 -16.21 7.49
C ILE A 69 11.24 -17.22 8.54
N ASP A 70 11.98 -18.26 8.18
CA ASP A 70 12.68 -19.11 9.14
C ASP A 70 13.60 -18.25 10.02
N LEU A 71 13.20 -18.10 11.28
CA LEU A 71 13.84 -17.21 12.22
C LEU A 71 15.20 -17.75 12.67
N ASP A 72 15.39 -19.07 12.68
CA ASP A 72 16.64 -19.71 13.08
C ASP A 72 17.72 -19.61 12.01
N LEU A 73 17.32 -19.65 10.73
CA LEU A 73 18.23 -19.49 9.60
C LEU A 73 18.52 -18.02 9.25
N CYS A 74 17.61 -17.10 9.57
CA CYS A 74 17.77 -15.70 9.19
C CYS A 74 18.93 -15.02 9.93
N VAL A 75 19.90 -14.51 9.17
CA VAL A 75 21.09 -13.79 9.68
C VAL A 75 20.96 -12.26 9.63
N GLY A 76 19.80 -11.72 9.23
CA GLY A 76 19.56 -10.27 9.20
C GLY A 76 20.44 -9.48 8.22
N CYS A 77 20.85 -10.07 7.09
CA CYS A 77 21.79 -9.43 6.15
C CYS A 77 21.21 -8.21 5.38
N GLY A 78 19.88 -8.10 5.26
CA GLY A 78 19.23 -6.98 4.58
C GLY A 78 19.07 -7.09 3.06
N ASN A 79 19.52 -8.16 2.41
CA ASN A 79 19.33 -8.32 0.95
C ASN A 79 17.85 -8.28 0.53
N CYS A 80 16.99 -8.88 1.34
CA CYS A 80 15.55 -8.93 1.12
C CYS A 80 14.85 -7.57 1.27
N VAL A 81 15.46 -6.62 1.99
CA VAL A 81 14.97 -5.25 2.14
C VAL A 81 15.06 -4.52 0.81
N ALA A 82 16.24 -4.56 0.17
CA ALA A 82 16.46 -3.92 -1.14
C ALA A 82 15.66 -4.59 -2.27
N SER A 83 15.44 -5.91 -2.21
CA SER A 83 14.75 -6.64 -3.27
C SER A 83 13.23 -6.55 -3.21
N CYS A 84 12.66 -5.99 -2.13
CA CYS A 84 11.22 -6.02 -1.89
C CYS A 84 10.52 -4.93 -2.72
N PRO A 85 9.76 -5.26 -3.79
CA PRO A 85 9.07 -4.24 -4.58
C PRO A 85 7.94 -3.55 -3.82
N GLY A 86 7.45 -4.17 -2.74
CA GLY A 86 6.42 -3.61 -1.86
C GLY A 86 6.97 -2.87 -0.65
N LEU A 87 8.30 -2.74 -0.51
CA LEU A 87 8.96 -2.05 0.60
C LEU A 87 8.54 -2.55 2.00
N ALA A 88 8.16 -3.83 2.10
CA ALA A 88 7.49 -4.42 3.26
C ALA A 88 8.40 -5.34 4.09
N ILE A 89 9.73 -5.26 3.90
CA ILE A 89 10.70 -6.06 4.64
C ILE A 89 11.68 -5.14 5.33
N PHE A 90 11.95 -5.43 6.60
CA PHE A 90 12.83 -4.67 7.47
C PHE A 90 13.79 -5.62 8.17
N VAL A 91 14.92 -5.12 8.66
CA VAL A 91 15.76 -5.85 9.61
C VAL A 91 15.79 -5.09 10.92
N VAL A 92 15.53 -5.80 12.02
CA VAL A 92 15.55 -5.23 13.36
C VAL A 92 16.63 -5.94 14.17
N ASP A 93 17.45 -5.16 14.87
CA ASP A 93 18.45 -5.65 15.80
C ASP A 93 18.30 -4.96 17.17
N LYS A 94 17.66 -5.65 18.12
CA LYS A 94 17.51 -5.17 19.50
C LYS A 94 18.76 -5.44 20.36
N THR A 95 19.82 -6.02 19.80
CA THR A 95 21.09 -6.33 20.50
C THR A 95 22.18 -5.29 20.28
N TYR A 96 21.92 -4.27 19.47
CA TYR A 96 22.89 -3.26 19.05
C TYR A 96 23.61 -2.54 20.22
N SER A 97 22.88 -2.10 21.24
CA SER A 97 23.46 -1.58 22.49
C SER A 97 22.55 -1.90 23.68
N GLU A 98 22.83 -1.39 24.88
CA GLU A 98 21.93 -1.58 26.03
C GLU A 98 20.59 -0.84 25.86
N GLN A 99 20.62 0.37 25.28
CA GLN A 99 19.47 1.29 25.21
C GLN A 99 18.91 1.46 23.79
N GLU A 100 19.72 1.22 22.76
CA GLU A 100 19.34 1.42 21.36
C GLU A 100 19.17 0.07 20.62
N ALA A 101 18.28 0.08 19.64
CA ALA A 101 18.15 -0.93 18.60
C ALA A 101 18.52 -0.31 17.25
N THR A 102 18.84 -1.16 16.26
CA THR A 102 18.87 -0.69 14.87
C THR A 102 17.69 -1.20 14.07
N VAL A 103 17.19 -0.34 13.18
CA VAL A 103 16.17 -0.67 12.20
C VAL A 103 16.69 -0.35 10.82
N MET A 104 16.61 -1.34 9.94
CA MET A 104 16.97 -1.25 8.54
C MET A 104 15.72 -1.26 7.67
N PHE A 105 15.60 -0.27 6.79
CA PHE A 105 14.45 -0.10 5.91
C PHE A 105 14.88 0.37 4.51
N PRO A 106 14.05 0.14 3.47
CA PRO A 106 14.34 0.63 2.14
C PRO A 106 13.93 2.11 2.00
N PHE A 107 14.68 2.88 1.23
CA PHE A 107 14.46 4.30 1.00
C PHE A 107 14.78 4.63 -0.46
N GLU A 108 13.75 5.04 -1.21
CA GLU A 108 13.82 5.27 -2.66
C GLU A 108 13.72 6.77 -3.03
N TYR A 109 13.97 7.65 -2.05
CA TYR A 109 13.88 9.10 -2.24
C TYR A 109 15.27 9.76 -2.26
N LEU A 110 15.31 10.91 -2.91
CA LEU A 110 16.44 11.83 -2.89
C LEU A 110 16.01 13.17 -2.26
N PRO A 111 16.92 13.88 -1.57
CA PRO A 111 18.29 13.46 -1.22
C PRO A 111 18.31 12.33 -0.19
N GLN A 112 19.40 11.55 -0.18
CA GLN A 112 19.68 10.55 0.85
C GLN A 112 20.36 11.25 2.03
N PRO A 113 20.13 10.80 3.28
CA PRO A 113 20.86 11.33 4.41
C PRO A 113 22.34 10.93 4.34
N ALA A 114 23.17 11.53 5.19
CA ALA A 114 24.52 11.08 5.46
C ALA A 114 24.57 10.19 6.70
N VAL A 115 25.61 9.35 6.78
CA VAL A 115 25.90 8.60 8.01
C VAL A 115 26.28 9.58 9.11
N GLY A 116 25.60 9.49 10.26
CA GLY A 116 25.74 10.40 11.39
C GLY A 116 24.58 11.38 11.55
N ASP A 117 23.75 11.58 10.52
CA ASP A 117 22.62 12.51 10.58
C ASP A 117 21.58 12.08 11.61
N GLU A 118 21.01 13.06 12.30
CA GLU A 118 19.80 12.90 13.09
C GLU A 118 18.58 13.11 12.20
N ILE A 119 17.67 12.13 12.20
CA ILE A 119 16.47 12.12 11.37
C ILE A 119 15.22 11.86 12.20
N GLN A 120 14.07 12.26 11.66
CA GLN A 120 12.78 11.90 12.23
C GLN A 120 12.38 10.49 11.77
N ALA A 121 12.31 9.55 12.71
CA ALA A 121 11.90 8.18 12.46
C ALA A 121 10.37 8.07 12.52
N LEU A 122 9.77 7.45 11.50
CA LEU A 122 8.32 7.39 11.31
C LEU A 122 7.78 5.96 11.39
N ASN A 123 6.53 5.81 11.82
CA ASN A 123 5.81 4.54 11.84
C ASN A 123 5.16 4.21 10.48
N ARG A 124 4.34 3.14 10.46
CA ARG A 124 3.58 2.66 9.27
C ARG A 124 2.58 3.68 8.73
N ALA A 125 2.05 4.53 9.60
CA ALA A 125 1.12 5.61 9.24
C ALA A 125 1.85 6.88 8.78
N GLY A 126 3.19 6.92 8.88
CA GLY A 126 4.00 8.10 8.60
C GLY A 126 4.06 9.10 9.76
N GLU A 127 3.65 8.70 10.96
CA GLU A 127 3.67 9.55 12.15
C GLU A 127 5.05 9.52 12.82
N PHE A 128 5.43 10.64 13.43
CA PHE A 128 6.68 10.74 14.19
C PHE A 128 6.66 9.83 15.41
N VAL A 129 7.72 9.02 15.56
CA VAL A 129 7.90 8.13 16.70
C VAL A 129 9.02 8.62 17.61
N CYS A 130 10.21 8.82 17.04
CA CYS A 130 11.39 9.26 17.77
C CYS A 130 12.44 9.87 16.82
N THR A 131 13.42 10.55 17.39
CA THR A 131 14.64 10.93 16.66
C THR A 131 15.55 9.70 16.56
N GLY A 132 16.05 9.42 15.36
CA GLY A 132 17.00 8.35 15.10
C GLY A 132 18.28 8.86 14.45
N ARG A 133 19.37 8.13 14.61
CA ARG A 133 20.67 8.48 14.01
C ARG A 133 21.02 7.50 12.89
N VAL A 134 21.40 8.01 11.74
CA VAL A 134 21.79 7.17 10.60
C VAL A 134 23.14 6.51 10.89
N VAL A 135 23.17 5.18 10.97
CA VAL A 135 24.39 4.41 11.25
C VAL A 135 25.01 3.80 10.01
N ARG A 136 24.21 3.49 8.99
CA ARG A 136 24.70 2.87 7.75
C ARG A 136 23.76 3.12 6.59
N ILE A 137 24.33 3.33 5.41
CA ILE A 137 23.61 3.43 4.14
C ILE A 137 24.23 2.45 3.15
N VAL A 138 23.41 1.62 2.52
CA VAL A 138 23.83 0.67 1.49
C VAL A 138 23.04 0.95 0.22
N ASN A 139 23.70 1.53 -0.77
CA ASN A 139 23.11 1.80 -2.08
C ASN A 139 24.00 1.18 -3.18
N LYS A 140 23.93 -0.14 -3.32
CA LYS A 140 24.71 -0.87 -4.32
C LYS A 140 24.00 -0.74 -5.68
N LYS A 141 24.75 -0.69 -6.79
CA LYS A 141 24.17 -0.65 -8.15
C LYS A 141 23.12 -1.74 -8.41
N LYS A 142 23.30 -2.92 -7.82
CA LYS A 142 22.36 -4.05 -7.93
C LYS A 142 21.01 -3.82 -7.23
N ASN A 143 20.92 -2.83 -6.35
CA ASN A 143 19.69 -2.51 -5.62
C ASN A 143 18.75 -1.61 -6.45
N ASP A 144 19.11 -1.29 -7.70
CA ASP A 144 18.29 -0.52 -8.65
C ASP A 144 17.66 0.74 -8.02
N HIS A 145 18.52 1.63 -7.51
CA HIS A 145 18.15 2.89 -6.85
C HIS A 145 17.46 2.77 -5.48
N THR A 146 17.20 1.57 -4.96
CA THR A 146 16.74 1.38 -3.57
C THR A 146 17.92 1.45 -2.58
N ALA A 147 18.03 2.56 -1.86
CA ALA A 147 18.98 2.67 -0.75
C ALA A 147 18.44 1.92 0.47
N VAL A 148 19.30 1.21 1.17
CA VAL A 148 18.95 0.55 2.44
C VAL A 148 19.59 1.35 3.56
N ILE A 149 18.75 2.02 4.35
CA ILE A 149 19.17 2.88 5.45
C ILE A 149 19.03 2.08 6.74
N THR A 150 20.07 2.11 7.58
CA THR A 150 20.04 1.59 8.95
C THR A 150 20.15 2.78 9.89
N ILE A 151 19.22 2.88 10.84
CA ILE A 151 19.23 3.90 11.89
C ILE A 151 19.30 3.25 13.26
N ALA A 152 19.92 3.94 14.23
CA ALA A 152 19.86 3.63 15.65
C ALA A 152 18.77 4.47 16.32
N ILE A 153 17.93 3.83 17.13
CA ILE A 153 16.78 4.41 17.83
C ILE A 153 16.62 3.76 19.22
N PRO A 154 15.89 4.37 20.16
CA PRO A 154 15.54 3.73 21.42
C PRO A 154 14.82 2.38 21.22
N LYS A 155 15.15 1.37 22.02
CA LYS A 155 14.68 -0.02 21.84
C LYS A 155 13.17 -0.16 21.86
N GLU A 156 12.49 0.64 22.67
CA GLU A 156 11.02 0.65 22.80
C GLU A 156 10.29 0.97 21.48
N HIS A 157 10.98 1.59 20.52
CA HIS A 157 10.42 2.00 19.24
C HIS A 157 10.77 1.06 18.07
N ALA A 158 11.60 0.03 18.30
CA ALA A 158 12.08 -0.89 17.27
C ALA A 158 10.96 -1.59 16.48
N ASP A 159 9.84 -1.88 17.15
CA ASP A 159 8.71 -2.58 16.54
C ASP A 159 7.74 -1.63 15.78
N GLN A 160 7.94 -0.31 15.92
CA GLN A 160 7.07 0.72 15.36
C GLN A 160 7.68 1.43 14.15
N VAL A 161 8.97 1.74 14.21
CA VAL A 161 9.68 2.54 13.20
C VAL A 161 9.87 1.76 11.90
N ARG A 162 9.46 2.33 10.77
CA ARG A 162 9.56 1.69 9.44
C ARG A 162 10.18 2.55 8.36
N THR A 163 10.30 3.85 8.58
CA THR A 163 10.92 4.76 7.62
C THR A 163 11.43 6.02 8.32
N MET A 164 11.94 6.96 7.54
CA MET A 164 12.32 8.30 7.99
C MET A 164 11.55 9.37 7.20
N GLN A 165 11.44 10.56 7.77
CA GLN A 165 10.88 11.70 7.06
C GLN A 165 11.78 12.08 5.88
N ARG A 166 11.16 12.40 4.73
CA ARG A 166 11.89 12.89 3.55
C ARG A 166 12.26 14.35 3.75
N GLU A 167 13.44 14.74 3.28
CA GLU A 167 13.84 16.14 3.27
C GLU A 167 12.88 16.95 2.39
N GLY A 168 12.43 18.11 2.90
CA GLY A 168 11.44 18.95 2.22
C GLY A 168 10.01 18.40 2.19
N ALA A 169 9.73 17.27 2.87
CA ALA A 169 8.35 16.87 3.10
C ALA A 169 7.65 17.96 3.94
N ALA A 170 6.48 18.40 3.48
CA ALA A 170 5.63 19.27 4.29
C ALA A 170 5.28 18.54 5.59
N GLU A 171 5.40 19.25 6.71
CA GLU A 171 4.90 18.76 7.99
C GLU A 171 3.40 18.47 7.84
N VAL A 172 3.00 17.25 8.19
CA VAL A 172 1.61 16.83 8.13
C VAL A 172 0.89 17.49 9.30
N LYS A 173 0.45 18.75 9.11
CA LYS A 173 -0.25 19.53 10.14
C LYS A 173 -1.57 18.92 10.54
N GLU A 174 -2.24 18.29 9.57
CA GLU A 174 -3.44 17.50 9.78
C GLU A 174 -3.18 16.11 9.17
N PRO A 175 -3.08 15.06 9.99
CA PRO A 175 -2.99 13.69 9.52
C PRO A 175 -4.10 13.43 8.50
N TRP A 176 -3.88 12.48 7.59
CA TRP A 176 -4.98 11.97 6.80
C TRP A 176 -6.02 11.40 7.76
N GLU A 177 -7.07 12.17 8.01
CA GLU A 177 -8.23 11.67 8.70
C GLU A 177 -8.96 10.78 7.70
N ASN A 178 -9.11 9.50 8.07
CA ASN A 178 -10.16 8.67 7.52
C ASN A 178 -11.40 9.53 7.37
N ALA A 179 -11.97 9.61 6.16
CA ALA A 179 -13.14 10.44 5.90
C ALA A 179 -14.18 10.14 6.98
N LYS A 180 -14.29 11.02 7.97
CA LYS A 180 -15.24 10.87 9.07
C LYS A 180 -16.58 10.82 8.39
N GLY A 181 -17.30 9.72 8.60
CA GLY A 181 -18.50 9.41 7.85
C GLY A 181 -19.35 10.65 7.65
N ASN A 182 -19.69 10.89 6.37
CA ASN A 182 -20.64 11.88 5.86
C ASN A 182 -20.11 13.18 5.21
N ASP A 183 -18.89 13.20 4.65
CA ASP A 183 -18.58 14.11 3.53
C ASP A 183 -19.33 13.64 2.27
N LYS A 184 -20.64 13.82 2.33
CA LYS A 184 -21.58 13.49 1.28
C LYS A 184 -21.27 14.39 0.09
N ILE A 185 -21.02 13.77 -1.06
CA ILE A 185 -20.81 14.50 -2.31
C ILE A 185 -22.04 15.40 -2.55
N PRO A 186 -21.91 16.73 -2.70
CA PRO A 186 -23.06 17.62 -2.93
C PRO A 186 -23.88 17.19 -4.15
N ASP A 187 -25.20 17.35 -4.10
CA ASP A 187 -26.11 16.87 -5.16
C ASP A 187 -25.83 17.56 -6.51
N GLU A 188 -25.36 18.80 -6.49
CA GLU A 188 -25.05 19.63 -7.65
C GLU A 188 -23.69 19.28 -8.29
N MET A 189 -22.84 18.52 -7.59
CA MET A 189 -21.51 18.18 -8.08
C MET A 189 -21.62 17.25 -9.30
N ILE A 190 -20.96 17.63 -10.40
CA ILE A 190 -20.84 16.78 -11.59
C ILE A 190 -19.95 15.58 -11.28
N VAL A 191 -20.55 14.39 -11.34
CA VAL A 191 -19.86 13.11 -11.15
C VAL A 191 -19.37 12.56 -12.49
N CYS A 192 -20.21 12.58 -13.53
CA CYS A 192 -19.81 12.15 -14.88
C CYS A 192 -19.67 13.35 -15.81
N ARG A 193 -18.45 13.87 -15.96
CA ARG A 193 -18.17 15.02 -16.85
C ARG A 193 -18.53 14.78 -18.32
N CYS A 194 -18.43 13.54 -18.81
CA CYS A 194 -18.72 13.25 -20.22
C CYS A 194 -20.21 13.23 -20.55
N GLU A 195 -21.06 12.93 -19.57
CA GLU A 195 -22.51 12.82 -19.73
C GLU A 195 -23.24 13.88 -18.90
N GLU A 196 -22.47 14.81 -18.30
CA GLU A 196 -22.92 15.92 -17.45
C GLU A 196 -23.81 15.51 -16.26
N VAL A 197 -23.60 14.29 -15.74
CA VAL A 197 -24.43 13.70 -14.68
C VAL A 197 -23.97 14.16 -13.30
N THR A 198 -24.90 14.63 -12.48
CA THR A 198 -24.65 15.06 -11.09
C THR A 198 -24.77 13.93 -10.07
N ALA A 199 -24.26 14.16 -8.86
CA ALA A 199 -24.44 13.22 -7.75
C ALA A 199 -25.93 13.05 -7.37
N GLY A 200 -26.70 14.14 -7.41
CA GLY A 200 -28.14 14.12 -7.14
C GLY A 200 -28.91 13.23 -8.13
N GLU A 201 -28.55 13.26 -9.42
CA GLU A 201 -29.14 12.38 -10.43
C GLU A 201 -28.87 10.90 -10.14
N ILE A 202 -27.65 10.57 -9.75
CA ILE A 202 -27.29 9.21 -9.35
C ILE A 202 -28.10 8.78 -8.12
N ARG A 203 -28.26 9.66 -7.13
CA ARG A 203 -29.07 9.38 -5.93
C ARG A 203 -30.53 9.16 -6.25
N ARG A 204 -31.14 9.98 -7.11
CA ARG A 204 -32.52 9.76 -7.58
C ARG A 204 -32.67 8.41 -8.26
N ALA A 205 -31.70 8.02 -9.11
CA ALA A 205 -31.71 6.70 -9.74
C ALA A 205 -31.68 5.53 -8.73
N ILE A 206 -31.02 5.71 -7.58
CA ILE A 206 -30.96 4.72 -6.50
C ILE A 206 -32.23 4.72 -5.66
N ARG A 207 -32.66 5.90 -5.18
CA ARG A 207 -33.78 6.05 -4.24
C ARG A 207 -35.14 5.85 -4.90
N GLU A 208 -35.37 6.50 -6.03
CA GLU A 208 -36.68 6.54 -6.69
C GLU A 208 -36.86 5.39 -7.68
N HIS A 209 -35.77 4.99 -8.36
CA HIS A 209 -35.82 3.97 -9.41
C HIS A 209 -35.17 2.64 -9.00
N GLY A 210 -34.75 2.52 -7.74
CA GLY A 210 -34.29 1.28 -7.12
C GLY A 210 -32.99 0.72 -7.68
N ALA A 211 -32.10 1.53 -8.26
CA ALA A 211 -30.81 1.05 -8.73
C ALA A 211 -29.94 0.53 -7.57
N ARG A 212 -29.46 -0.70 -7.65
CA ARG A 212 -28.61 -1.35 -6.61
C ARG A 212 -27.22 -1.75 -7.11
N THR A 213 -26.94 -1.57 -8.39
CA THR A 213 -25.64 -1.88 -9.00
C THR A 213 -25.12 -0.73 -9.85
N VAL A 214 -23.79 -0.67 -10.05
CA VAL A 214 -23.17 0.36 -10.92
C VAL A 214 -23.71 0.26 -12.35
N THR A 215 -23.96 -0.96 -12.84
CA THR A 215 -24.57 -1.21 -14.16
C THR A 215 -25.99 -0.64 -14.25
N GLU A 216 -26.78 -0.77 -13.20
CA GLU A 216 -28.14 -0.23 -13.14
C GLU A 216 -28.18 1.30 -13.08
N VAL A 217 -27.25 1.92 -12.34
CA VAL A 217 -27.07 3.37 -12.34
C VAL A 217 -26.64 3.83 -13.73
N LYS A 218 -25.63 3.19 -14.33
CA LYS A 218 -25.16 3.44 -15.69
C LYS A 218 -26.29 3.39 -16.71
N ARG A 219 -27.19 2.40 -16.64
CA ARG A 219 -28.33 2.27 -17.56
C ARG A 219 -29.39 3.38 -17.40
N ARG A 220 -29.56 3.92 -16.20
CA ARG A 220 -30.59 4.93 -15.89
C ARG A 220 -30.13 6.35 -16.19
N VAL A 221 -28.94 6.71 -15.73
CA VAL A 221 -28.44 8.10 -15.82
C VAL A 221 -27.21 8.22 -16.72
N ARG A 222 -26.80 7.14 -17.40
CA ARG A 222 -25.66 7.14 -18.34
C ARG A 222 -24.29 7.41 -17.73
N SER A 223 -24.18 7.56 -16.40
CA SER A 223 -22.87 7.67 -15.71
C SER A 223 -21.94 6.53 -16.12
N GLY A 224 -20.81 6.87 -16.75
CA GLY A 224 -19.82 5.93 -17.28
C GLY A 224 -20.08 5.42 -18.70
N MET A 225 -20.99 6.04 -19.47
CA MET A 225 -21.22 5.74 -20.89
C MET A 225 -20.45 6.66 -21.86
N GLY A 226 -19.93 7.79 -21.39
CA GLY A 226 -19.20 8.73 -22.24
C GLY A 226 -17.83 8.23 -22.70
N LEU A 227 -17.09 9.07 -23.42
CA LEU A 227 -15.81 8.71 -24.08
C LEU A 227 -14.78 8.07 -23.12
N CYS A 228 -14.77 8.49 -21.85
CA CYS A 228 -13.86 7.96 -20.84
C CYS A 228 -14.26 6.58 -20.30
N GLN A 229 -15.43 6.05 -20.68
CA GLN A 229 -15.99 4.76 -20.23
C GLN A 229 -15.96 4.56 -18.71
N GLY A 230 -16.20 5.64 -17.95
CA GLY A 230 -16.30 5.58 -16.49
C GLY A 230 -14.96 5.62 -15.75
N ARG A 231 -13.82 5.84 -16.41
CA ARG A 231 -12.50 5.92 -15.75
C ARG A 231 -12.44 6.93 -14.60
N THR A 232 -13.15 8.05 -14.72
CA THR A 232 -13.14 9.11 -13.71
C THR A 232 -14.32 9.01 -12.76
N CYS A 233 -15.50 8.64 -13.25
CA CYS A 233 -16.75 8.72 -12.47
C CYS A 233 -17.15 7.40 -11.80
N SER A 234 -16.56 6.25 -12.18
CA SER A 234 -16.95 4.93 -11.66
C SER A 234 -16.78 4.83 -10.15
N LYS A 235 -15.61 5.22 -9.61
CA LYS A 235 -15.33 5.19 -8.16
C LYS A 235 -16.26 6.11 -7.37
N LEU A 236 -16.56 7.29 -7.89
CA LEU A 236 -17.51 8.22 -7.28
C LEU A 236 -18.94 7.66 -7.30
N THR A 237 -19.34 7.03 -8.41
CA THR A 237 -20.64 6.36 -8.54
C THR A 237 -20.77 5.19 -7.54
N MET A 238 -19.70 4.41 -7.36
CA MET A 238 -19.65 3.35 -6.34
C MET A 238 -19.74 3.90 -4.93
N LYS A 239 -19.04 5.01 -4.63
CA LYS A 239 -19.12 5.69 -3.33
C LYS A 239 -20.56 6.13 -3.04
N ILE A 240 -21.22 6.81 -3.98
CA ILE A 240 -22.62 7.24 -3.82
C ILE A 240 -23.54 6.02 -3.63
N LEU A 241 -23.33 4.95 -4.40
CA LEU A 241 -24.11 3.72 -4.26
C LEU A 241 -23.90 3.06 -2.89
N ALA A 242 -22.67 3.04 -2.37
CA ALA A 242 -22.33 2.54 -1.04
C ALA A 242 -23.07 3.33 0.04
N GLU A 243 -22.98 4.66 -0.02
CA GLU A 243 -23.66 5.59 0.88
C GLU A 243 -25.18 5.37 0.90
N GLU A 244 -25.81 5.32 -0.29
CA GLU A 244 -27.26 5.23 -0.41
C GLU A 244 -27.84 3.84 -0.12
N THR A 245 -27.01 2.79 -0.20
CA THR A 245 -27.45 1.41 0.07
C THR A 245 -26.99 0.88 1.43
N GLY A 246 -26.13 1.61 2.14
CA GLY A 246 -25.53 1.17 3.40
C GLY A 246 -24.56 -0.02 3.24
N ARG A 247 -24.10 -0.29 2.02
CA ARG A 247 -23.22 -1.42 1.69
C ARG A 247 -21.76 -1.00 1.71
N MET A 248 -20.88 -1.91 2.09
CA MET A 248 -19.44 -1.64 2.02
C MET A 248 -18.99 -1.50 0.56
N PRO A 249 -18.02 -0.60 0.24
CA PRO A 249 -17.53 -0.43 -1.14
C PRO A 249 -17.07 -1.73 -1.80
N GLY A 250 -16.49 -2.66 -1.03
CA GLY A 250 -16.05 -3.98 -1.53
C GLY A 250 -17.18 -4.91 -1.96
N GLU A 251 -18.42 -4.69 -1.50
CA GLU A 251 -19.59 -5.47 -1.90
C GLU A 251 -20.20 -4.98 -3.24
N ILE A 252 -19.82 -3.78 -3.67
CA ILE A 252 -20.37 -3.18 -4.88
C ILE A 252 -19.53 -3.61 -6.07
N SER A 253 -20.10 -4.48 -6.90
CA SER A 253 -19.43 -4.94 -8.10
C SER A 253 -19.24 -3.79 -9.12
N PRO A 254 -18.06 -3.68 -9.73
CA PRO A 254 -17.83 -2.74 -10.82
C PRO A 254 -18.69 -3.05 -12.05
N ALA A 255 -18.94 -2.03 -12.86
CA ALA A 255 -19.49 -2.25 -14.19
C ALA A 255 -18.50 -3.06 -15.04
N THR A 256 -19.02 -3.96 -15.89
CA THR A 256 -18.20 -4.79 -16.77
C THR A 256 -17.37 -3.93 -17.71
N SER A 257 -16.05 -4.10 -17.68
CA SER A 257 -15.15 -3.53 -18.69
C SER A 257 -15.33 -4.26 -20.03
N ARG A 258 -15.41 -3.50 -21.12
CA ARG A 258 -15.64 -4.02 -22.47
C ARG A 258 -14.54 -3.50 -23.40
N PRO A 259 -13.93 -4.35 -24.24
CA PRO A 259 -13.05 -3.87 -25.30
C PRO A 259 -13.84 -3.12 -26.38
N PRO A 260 -13.21 -2.17 -27.09
CA PRO A 260 -11.84 -1.69 -26.89
C PRO A 260 -11.76 -0.72 -25.70
N VAL A 261 -10.66 -0.77 -24.94
CA VAL A 261 -10.49 0.04 -23.71
C VAL A 261 -10.45 1.54 -24.04
N ARG A 262 -9.87 1.91 -25.18
CA ARG A 262 -9.95 3.24 -25.79
C ARG A 262 -10.69 3.12 -27.13
N PRO A 263 -11.40 4.16 -27.58
CA PRO A 263 -11.93 4.18 -28.94
C PRO A 263 -10.82 3.93 -29.96
N VAL A 264 -11.07 3.02 -30.89
CA VAL A 264 -10.23 2.76 -32.06
C VAL A 264 -11.07 2.99 -33.30
N THR A 265 -10.44 3.39 -34.39
CA THR A 265 -11.14 3.55 -35.66
C THR A 265 -11.48 2.19 -36.26
N PHE A 266 -12.53 2.13 -37.08
CA PHE A 266 -12.85 0.90 -37.82
C PHE A 266 -11.73 0.48 -38.78
N GLY A 267 -10.97 1.44 -39.31
CA GLY A 267 -9.83 1.16 -40.19
C GLY A 267 -8.69 0.43 -39.47
N GLU A 268 -8.35 0.87 -38.25
CA GLU A 268 -7.36 0.18 -37.39
C GLU A 268 -7.84 -1.23 -37.02
N LEU A 269 -9.11 -1.36 -36.64
CA LEU A 269 -9.70 -2.65 -36.29
C LEU A 269 -9.70 -3.63 -37.49
N ALA A 270 -9.99 -3.13 -38.69
CA ALA A 270 -10.05 -3.93 -39.92
C ALA A 270 -8.67 -4.37 -40.43
N ARG A 271 -7.60 -3.61 -40.16
CA ARG A 271 -6.23 -3.95 -40.57
C ARG A 271 -5.63 -5.10 -39.76
N GLY A 272 -6.21 -5.44 -38.60
CA GLY A 272 -5.63 -6.38 -37.64
C GLY A 272 -4.37 -5.78 -37.00
N GLY A 273 -4.16 -6.00 -35.70
CA GLY A 273 -2.94 -5.51 -35.04
C GLY A 273 -1.71 -6.14 -35.69
N THR A 274 -0.80 -5.32 -36.24
CA THR A 274 0.57 -5.75 -36.48
C THR A 274 1.16 -6.14 -35.13
N LYS A 275 1.85 -7.28 -35.07
CA LYS A 275 2.29 -7.91 -33.83
C LYS A 275 3.37 -7.14 -33.06
N ASP A 276 3.71 -5.93 -33.49
CA ASP A 276 4.81 -5.11 -32.99
C ASP A 276 4.33 -3.67 -32.85
N GLU A 277 3.90 -3.29 -31.63
CA GLU A 277 3.93 -1.94 -31.02
C GLU A 277 3.41 -1.99 -29.57
#